data_AF-A0A2U1LF37-F1
#
_entry.id   AF-A0A2U1LF37-F1
#
_cell.length_a   1.000
_cell.length_b   1.000
_cell.length_c   1.000
_cell.angle_alpha   90.00
_cell.angle_beta   90.00
_cell.angle_gamma   90.00
#
_symmetry.space_group_name_H-M   'P 1'
#
loop_
_entity.id
_entity.type
_entity.pdbx_description
1 polymer ?
#
loop_
_entity_poly.entity_id
_entity_poly.type
_entity_poly.pdbx_seq_one_letter_code
_entity_poly.pdbx_strand_id
1 'polypeptide(L)'
;MTDLLDRFIPNRSAMDFDYAHYMLTEAKKGKENPVDSSPAREAYRKRLAEGCNMNRTRILAFKNKPPTPVEAIPSDLFAAPVHQSKTVKARRYIPQTSERTLDAPDLVDDYYLNLLDWGSSNVLPIALANSLWDSTANRLFRTLKAGHQSRVGAMDLNNHIMSTRGMDGQIICYM
;
A
#
# COMPACT_ATOMS: atom_id res chain seq x y z
N MET A 1 43.22 -1.53 -4.38
CA MET A 1 42.05 -0.68 -4.69
C MET A 1 40.90 -1.61 -5.04
N THR A 2 40.18 -2.08 -4.02
CA THR A 2 39.08 -3.03 -4.22
C THR A 2 37.89 -2.28 -4.79
N ASP A 3 37.39 -2.78 -5.92
CA ASP A 3 36.25 -2.25 -6.67
C ASP A 3 35.00 -2.30 -5.77
N LEU A 4 34.73 -1.22 -5.04
CA LEU A 4 33.59 -1.03 -4.13
C LEU A 4 32.32 -0.85 -4.96
N LEU A 5 31.93 -1.89 -5.71
CA LEU A 5 30.65 -1.93 -6.40
C LEU A 5 29.55 -2.09 -5.35
N ASP A 6 28.61 -1.14 -5.30
CA ASP A 6 27.48 -1.18 -4.39
C ASP A 6 26.58 -2.39 -4.70
N ARG A 7 26.31 -3.21 -3.68
CA ARG A 7 25.42 -4.38 -3.78
C ARG A 7 23.99 -4.00 -4.15
N PHE A 8 23.57 -2.79 -3.84
CA PHE A 8 22.22 -2.31 -4.13
C PHE A 8 22.08 -1.72 -5.53
N ILE A 9 23.19 -1.52 -6.26
CA ILE A 9 23.18 -1.00 -7.62
C ILE A 9 23.32 -2.15 -8.63
N PRO A 10 22.29 -2.42 -9.46
CA PRO A 10 22.38 -3.42 -10.52
C PRO A 10 23.44 -3.04 -11.57
N ASN A 11 24.17 -4.04 -12.06
CA ASN A 11 25.12 -3.83 -13.13
C ASN A 11 24.39 -3.71 -14.48
N ARG A 12 24.29 -2.47 -14.98
CA ARG A 12 23.72 -2.13 -16.29
C ARG A 12 24.27 -2.99 -17.43
N SER A 13 25.57 -3.31 -17.47
CA SER A 13 26.16 -4.07 -18.59
C SER A 13 25.84 -5.57 -18.60
N ALA A 14 25.39 -6.11 -17.46
CA ALA A 14 24.98 -7.52 -17.35
C ALA A 14 23.45 -7.70 -17.38
N MET A 15 22.71 -6.59 -17.46
CA MET A 15 21.25 -6.58 -17.54
C MET A 15 20.79 -6.56 -18.99
N ASP A 16 19.67 -7.25 -19.21
CA ASP A 16 18.88 -7.14 -20.44
C ASP A 16 17.69 -6.22 -20.15
N PHE A 17 17.76 -4.98 -20.61
CA PHE A 17 16.74 -3.96 -20.33
C PHE A 17 15.42 -4.25 -21.04
N ASP A 18 15.47 -4.78 -22.26
CA ASP A 18 14.30 -5.08 -23.06
C ASP A 18 13.51 -6.22 -22.43
N TYR A 19 14.21 -7.28 -21.98
CA TYR A 19 13.59 -8.36 -21.23
C TYR A 19 12.98 -7.88 -19.90
N ALA A 20 13.70 -7.04 -19.15
CA ALA A 20 13.20 -6.50 -17.89
C ALA A 20 11.93 -5.66 -18.09
N HIS A 21 11.91 -4.82 -19.13
CA HIS A 21 10.75 -4.00 -19.47
C HIS A 21 9.53 -4.84 -19.85
N TYR A 22 9.72 -5.85 -20.73
CA TYR A 22 8.67 -6.79 -21.12
C TYR A 22 8.08 -7.54 -19.90
N MET A 23 8.93 -8.03 -18.99
CA MET A 23 8.49 -8.74 -17.79
C MET A 23 7.69 -7.87 -16.82
N LEU A 24 7.93 -6.56 -16.79
CA LEU A 24 7.19 -5.62 -15.93
C LEU A 24 5.87 -5.15 -16.54
N THR A 25 5.83 -4.96 -17.86
CA THR A 25 4.71 -4.32 -18.56
C THR A 25 3.75 -5.31 -19.20
N GLU A 26 4.28 -6.38 -19.80
CA GLU A 26 3.50 -7.27 -20.68
C GLU A 26 3.24 -8.66 -20.07
N ALA A 27 4.07 -9.14 -19.14
CA ALA A 27 3.89 -10.47 -18.53
C ALA A 27 2.56 -10.65 -17.77
N LYS A 28 1.88 -9.55 -17.40
CA LYS A 28 0.58 -9.59 -16.70
C LYS A 28 -0.63 -9.35 -17.60
N LYS A 29 -0.46 -8.91 -18.86
CA LYS A 29 -1.59 -8.64 -19.78
C LYS A 29 -2.26 -9.91 -20.33
N GLY A 30 -1.73 -11.10 -20.03
CA GLY A 30 -2.34 -12.38 -20.41
C GLY A 30 -3.54 -12.84 -19.56
N LYS A 31 -4.17 -11.95 -18.77
CA LYS A 31 -5.35 -12.27 -17.93
C LYS A 31 -6.62 -11.53 -18.34
N GLU A 32 -6.67 -10.92 -19.52
CA GLU A 32 -7.92 -10.49 -20.14
C GLU A 32 -8.24 -11.42 -21.32
N ASN A 33 -9.30 -12.22 -21.14
CA ASN A 33 -10.03 -13.05 -22.11
C ASN A 33 -9.32 -14.30 -22.70
N PRO A 34 -9.74 -15.54 -22.34
CA PRO A 34 -9.13 -16.79 -22.81
C PRO A 34 -9.65 -17.29 -24.18
N VAL A 35 -10.13 -16.41 -25.07
CA VAL A 35 -10.88 -16.83 -26.27
C VAL A 35 -9.99 -17.07 -27.51
N ASP A 36 -8.73 -16.57 -27.57
CA ASP A 36 -7.96 -16.57 -28.83
C ASP A 36 -6.51 -17.12 -28.78
N SER A 37 -6.17 -18.02 -27.85
CA SER A 37 -4.85 -18.69 -27.91
C SER A 37 -4.96 -20.04 -28.62
N SER A 38 -4.78 -20.05 -29.94
CA SER A 38 -4.69 -21.30 -30.70
C SER A 38 -3.44 -22.12 -30.28
N PRO A 39 -3.50 -23.46 -30.31
CA PRO A 39 -2.35 -24.32 -29.96
C PRO A 39 -1.07 -24.00 -30.75
N ALA A 40 -1.20 -23.54 -32.00
CA ALA A 40 -0.08 -23.13 -32.84
C ALA A 40 0.62 -21.85 -32.33
N ARG A 41 -0.16 -20.86 -31.84
CA ARG A 41 0.37 -19.62 -31.29
C ARG A 41 1.15 -19.88 -29.99
N GLU A 42 0.66 -20.80 -29.17
CA GLU A 42 1.34 -21.20 -27.93
C GLU A 42 2.65 -21.94 -28.21
N ALA A 43 2.66 -22.89 -29.16
CA ALA A 43 3.88 -23.58 -29.59
C ALA A 43 4.94 -22.61 -30.16
N TYR A 44 4.52 -21.62 -30.96
CA TYR A 44 5.41 -20.58 -31.48
C TYR A 44 6.01 -19.72 -30.36
N ARG A 45 5.18 -19.26 -29.41
CA ARG A 45 5.65 -18.50 -28.24
C ARG A 45 6.66 -19.29 -27.41
N LYS A 46 6.45 -20.60 -27.25
CA LYS A 46 7.38 -21.49 -26.55
C LYS A 46 8.74 -21.58 -27.27
N ARG A 47 8.74 -21.76 -28.60
CA ARG A 47 9.97 -21.78 -29.41
C ARG A 47 10.72 -20.43 -29.38
N LEU A 48 10.00 -19.32 -29.39
CA LEU A 48 10.60 -17.99 -29.22
C LEU A 48 11.22 -17.83 -27.82
N ALA A 49 10.54 -18.27 -26.77
CA ALA A 49 11.06 -18.21 -25.41
C ALA A 49 12.34 -19.04 -25.23
N GLU A 50 12.40 -20.21 -25.87
CA GLU A 50 13.60 -21.06 -25.92
C GLU A 50 14.76 -20.35 -26.66
N GLY A 51 14.48 -19.74 -27.82
CA GLY A 51 15.50 -19.02 -28.62
C GLY A 51 16.01 -17.72 -27.97
N CYS A 52 15.14 -16.99 -27.27
CA CYS A 52 15.50 -15.74 -26.59
C CYS A 52 16.10 -15.94 -25.18
N ASN A 53 16.39 -17.19 -24.78
CA ASN A 53 16.88 -17.53 -23.44
C ASN A 53 16.05 -16.86 -22.32
N MET A 54 14.72 -16.81 -22.49
CA MET A 54 13.79 -16.21 -21.54
C MET A 54 13.59 -17.07 -20.27
N ASN A 55 14.40 -18.12 -20.09
CA ASN A 55 14.45 -18.96 -18.89
C ASN A 55 15.02 -18.22 -17.67
N ARG A 56 15.42 -16.96 -17.83
CA ARG A 56 15.94 -16.12 -16.74
C ARG A 56 14.83 -15.71 -15.79
N THR A 57 14.90 -16.21 -14.56
CA THR A 57 13.96 -15.85 -13.48
C THR A 57 14.23 -14.46 -12.87
N ARG A 58 15.33 -13.81 -13.24
CA ARG A 58 15.76 -12.52 -12.67
C ARG A 58 15.90 -11.46 -13.77
N ILE A 59 15.37 -10.27 -13.50
CA ILE A 59 15.50 -9.09 -14.37
C ILE A 59 16.65 -8.16 -13.96
N LEU A 60 17.22 -8.35 -12.76
CA LEU A 60 18.37 -7.59 -12.25
C LEU A 60 19.61 -8.48 -12.13
N ALA A 61 20.76 -7.96 -12.54
CA ALA A 61 22.07 -8.60 -12.43
C ALA A 61 22.97 -7.81 -11.48
N PHE A 62 23.59 -8.49 -10.51
CA PHE A 62 24.51 -7.89 -9.54
C PHE A 62 25.86 -8.61 -9.61
N LYS A 63 26.97 -7.87 -9.54
CA LYS A 63 28.33 -8.42 -9.58
C LYS A 63 28.78 -9.00 -8.24
N ASN A 64 28.33 -8.41 -7.13
CA ASN A 64 28.68 -8.87 -5.79
C ASN A 64 27.72 -9.95 -5.32
N LYS A 65 28.25 -11.17 -5.15
CA LYS A 65 27.54 -12.23 -4.44
C LYS A 65 27.32 -11.74 -3.00
N PRO A 66 26.16 -12.03 -2.38
CA PRO A 66 25.96 -11.78 -0.96
C PRO A 66 27.14 -12.39 -0.19
N PRO A 67 27.73 -11.71 0.81
CA PRO A 67 28.68 -12.37 1.70
C PRO A 67 28.00 -13.63 2.24
N THR A 68 28.73 -14.75 2.20
CA THR A 68 28.28 -16.00 2.81
C THR A 68 27.85 -15.69 4.24
N PRO A 69 26.65 -16.12 4.66
CA PRO A 69 26.23 -15.97 6.05
C PRO A 69 27.33 -16.51 6.95
N VAL A 70 27.83 -15.68 7.87
CA VAL A 70 28.90 -16.09 8.78
C VAL A 70 28.34 -17.22 9.64
N GLU A 71 28.90 -18.41 9.51
CA GLU A 71 28.49 -19.63 10.21
C GLU A 71 28.73 -19.45 11.71
N ALA A 72 27.69 -19.09 12.47
CA ALA A 72 27.74 -19.08 13.93
C ALA A 72 27.30 -20.42 14.55
N ILE A 73 27.24 -21.51 13.77
CA ILE A 73 26.78 -22.82 14.23
C ILE A 73 27.69 -23.93 13.67
N PRO A 74 28.31 -24.79 14.50
CA PRO A 74 29.18 -25.87 14.03
C PRO A 74 28.45 -26.90 13.15
N SER A 75 29.12 -27.32 12.07
CA SER A 75 28.57 -28.01 10.90
C SER A 75 28.30 -29.52 11.02
N ASP A 76 28.24 -30.11 12.22
CA ASP A 76 28.28 -31.58 12.38
C ASP A 76 26.94 -32.28 12.65
N LEU A 77 25.78 -31.62 12.56
CA LEU A 77 24.50 -32.25 12.90
C LEU A 77 23.48 -32.40 11.77
N PHE A 78 23.73 -31.96 10.53
CA PHE A 78 22.72 -32.06 9.46
C PHE A 78 23.27 -32.59 8.15
N ALA A 79 22.94 -33.85 7.88
CA ALA A 79 23.12 -34.53 6.61
C ALA A 79 22.28 -33.89 5.48
N ALA A 80 22.90 -33.82 4.29
CA ALA A 80 22.32 -33.71 2.93
C ALA A 80 21.34 -32.55 2.61
N PRO A 81 21.35 -32.03 1.35
CA PRO A 81 20.64 -30.82 0.98
C PRO A 81 19.14 -31.09 0.83
N VAL A 82 18.37 -30.80 1.87
CA VAL A 82 16.92 -30.68 1.75
C VAL A 82 16.63 -29.44 0.89
N HIS A 83 15.95 -29.65 -0.24
CA HIS A 83 15.35 -28.61 -1.05
C HIS A 83 14.76 -27.53 -0.15
N GLN A 84 15.38 -26.34 -0.16
CA GLN A 84 14.75 -25.15 0.41
C GLN A 84 13.52 -24.85 -0.45
N SER A 85 12.39 -25.40 -0.02
CA SER A 85 11.08 -24.98 -0.47
C SER A 85 11.04 -23.47 -0.34
N LYS A 86 10.71 -22.79 -1.44
CA LYS A 86 10.53 -21.34 -1.46
C LYS A 86 9.49 -21.04 -0.38
N THR A 87 9.88 -20.41 0.72
CA THR A 87 8.94 -19.87 1.68
C THR A 87 8.16 -18.79 0.95
N VAL A 88 6.98 -19.16 0.44
CA VAL A 88 6.03 -18.21 -0.10
C VAL A 88 5.72 -17.27 1.06
N LYS A 89 6.21 -16.03 0.97
CA LYS A 89 5.95 -15.01 1.99
C LYS A 89 4.45 -15.02 2.28
N ALA A 90 4.09 -15.32 3.53
CA ALA A 90 2.70 -15.33 3.93
C ALA A 90 2.11 -13.95 3.61
N ARG A 91 1.11 -13.91 2.72
CA ARG A 91 0.41 -12.68 2.39
C ARG A 91 -0.30 -12.22 3.67
N ARG A 92 -0.04 -10.99 4.11
CA ARG A 92 -0.74 -10.40 5.26
C ARG A 92 -2.25 -10.51 5.02
N TYR A 93 -2.94 -11.10 5.98
CA TYR A 93 -4.40 -11.09 6.01
C TYR A 93 -4.89 -9.68 6.36
N ILE A 94 -5.81 -9.15 5.54
CA ILE A 94 -6.54 -7.92 5.82
C ILE A 94 -8.01 -8.33 6.01
N PRO A 95 -8.58 -8.16 7.23
CA PRO A 95 -9.98 -8.46 7.47
C PRO A 95 -10.88 -7.75 6.45
N GLN A 96 -11.88 -8.46 5.94
CA GLN A 96 -12.88 -7.87 5.03
C GLN A 96 -14.08 -7.27 5.78
N THR A 97 -14.07 -7.37 7.11
CA THR A 97 -15.10 -6.85 8.00
C THR A 97 -14.54 -5.66 8.77
N SER A 98 -15.37 -4.65 9.02
CA SER A 98 -15.04 -3.55 9.93
C SER A 98 -14.83 -4.07 11.35
N GLU A 99 -13.81 -3.56 12.04
CA GLU A 99 -13.60 -3.87 13.46
C GLU A 99 -14.65 -3.21 14.35
N ARG A 100 -15.06 -1.98 14.00
CA ARG A 100 -16.09 -1.21 14.70
C ARG A 100 -17.02 -0.54 13.69
N THR A 101 -18.30 -0.48 14.04
CA THR A 101 -19.31 0.31 13.33
C THR A 101 -19.80 1.37 14.28
N LEU A 102 -19.84 2.62 13.83
CA LEU A 102 -20.31 3.75 14.62
C LEU A 102 -21.51 4.36 13.91
N ASP A 103 -22.54 4.69 14.68
CA ASP A 103 -23.71 5.34 14.14
C ASP A 103 -23.40 6.81 13.87
N ALA A 104 -23.74 7.29 12.68
CA ALA A 104 -23.59 8.67 12.26
C ALA A 104 -24.96 9.26 11.90
N PRO A 105 -25.85 9.49 12.89
CA PRO A 105 -27.14 10.13 12.64
C PRO A 105 -26.93 11.53 12.07
N ASP A 106 -27.79 11.93 11.14
CA ASP A 106 -27.77 13.25 10.50
C ASP A 106 -26.47 13.58 9.73
N LEU A 107 -25.70 12.56 9.34
CA LEU A 107 -24.60 12.72 8.39
C LEU A 107 -25.16 13.15 7.03
N VAL A 108 -24.56 14.19 6.48
CA VAL A 108 -24.98 14.74 5.19
C VAL A 108 -24.24 14.01 4.08
N ASP A 109 -24.99 13.48 3.12
CA ASP A 109 -24.44 12.87 1.91
C ASP A 109 -24.10 13.97 0.88
N ASP A 110 -22.98 14.67 1.12
CA ASP A 110 -22.44 15.69 0.22
C ASP A 110 -20.93 15.48 0.07
N TYR A 111 -20.54 15.17 -1.17
CA TYR A 111 -19.17 14.84 -1.57
C TYR A 111 -18.16 15.97 -1.29
N TYR A 112 -18.61 17.22 -1.25
CA TYR A 112 -17.72 18.37 -1.10
C TYR A 112 -17.41 18.71 0.36
N LEU A 113 -18.01 17.99 1.31
CA LEU A 113 -17.82 18.24 2.72
C LEU A 113 -16.73 17.34 3.31
N ASN A 114 -15.86 17.93 4.13
CA ASN A 114 -14.86 17.21 4.91
C ASN A 114 -15.29 17.22 6.37
N LEU A 115 -16.17 16.31 6.76
CA LEU A 115 -16.87 16.31 8.06
C LEU A 115 -16.22 15.41 9.12
N LEU A 116 -15.03 14.87 8.86
CA LEU A 116 -14.33 13.97 9.77
C LEU A 116 -12.83 14.19 9.65
N ASP A 117 -12.15 14.12 10.78
CA ASP A 117 -10.68 14.08 10.83
C ASP A 117 -10.20 13.14 11.95
N TRP A 118 -8.94 12.71 11.94
CA TRP A 118 -8.35 11.83 12.95
C TRP A 118 -7.09 12.46 13.56
N GLY A 119 -7.22 12.88 14.82
CA GLY A 119 -6.12 13.48 15.57
C GLY A 119 -5.08 12.47 16.07
N SER A 120 -3.86 12.95 16.28
CA SER A 120 -2.72 12.21 16.84
C SER A 120 -2.97 11.62 18.24
N SER A 121 -3.93 12.18 18.99
CA SER A 121 -4.36 11.70 20.32
C SER A 121 -5.44 10.62 20.25
N ASN A 122 -5.65 9.99 19.08
CA ASN A 122 -6.70 9.01 18.82
C ASN A 122 -8.13 9.55 19.03
N VAL A 123 -8.30 10.85 18.85
CA VAL A 123 -9.61 11.51 18.85
C VAL A 123 -10.10 11.52 17.40
N LEU A 124 -11.31 11.03 17.18
CA LEU A 124 -11.95 10.98 15.87
C LEU A 124 -13.17 11.91 15.85
N PRO A 125 -12.95 13.24 15.73
CA PRO A 125 -14.04 14.19 15.68
C PRO A 125 -14.83 14.05 14.36
N ILE A 126 -16.15 14.07 14.45
CA ILE A 126 -17.09 14.04 13.31
C ILE A 126 -18.16 15.13 13.48
N ALA A 127 -18.46 15.84 12.40
CA ALA A 127 -19.54 16.84 12.36
C ALA A 127 -20.85 16.17 11.90
N LEU A 128 -21.82 16.09 12.80
CA LEU A 128 -23.16 15.55 12.56
C LEU A 128 -24.18 16.69 12.68
N ALA A 129 -24.79 17.07 11.56
CA ALA A 129 -25.61 18.27 11.43
C ALA A 129 -24.99 19.52 12.08
N ASN A 130 -25.49 19.91 13.26
CA ASN A 130 -25.08 21.11 14.00
C ASN A 130 -24.32 20.78 15.29
N SER A 131 -23.80 19.56 15.41
CA SER A 131 -23.10 19.05 16.57
C SER A 131 -21.79 18.40 16.15
N LEU A 132 -20.79 18.54 17.00
CA LEU A 132 -19.50 17.91 16.83
C LEU A 132 -19.32 16.82 17.89
N TRP A 133 -18.97 15.63 17.45
CA TRP A 133 -18.88 14.42 18.28
C TRP A 133 -17.50 13.82 18.28
N ASP A 134 -17.04 13.35 19.44
CA ASP A 134 -15.92 12.43 19.57
C ASP A 134 -16.41 11.00 19.36
N SER A 135 -16.06 10.42 18.23
CA SER A 135 -16.45 9.06 17.86
C SER A 135 -15.70 8.00 18.69
N THR A 136 -14.50 8.33 19.20
CA THR A 136 -13.69 7.41 20.02
C THR A 136 -14.24 7.33 21.44
N ALA A 137 -14.56 8.48 22.03
CA ALA A 137 -15.10 8.57 23.40
C ALA A 137 -16.63 8.47 23.48
N ASN A 138 -17.30 8.43 22.32
CA ASN A 138 -18.76 8.52 22.18
C ASN A 138 -19.36 9.68 22.98
N ARG A 139 -18.78 10.87 22.84
CA ARG A 139 -19.12 12.05 23.62
C ARG A 139 -19.31 13.26 22.70
N LEU A 140 -20.32 14.07 23.00
CA LEU A 140 -20.48 15.37 22.35
C LEU A 140 -19.31 16.31 22.74
N PHE A 141 -18.55 16.78 21.76
CA PHE A 141 -17.55 17.83 21.97
C PHE A 141 -18.23 19.17 22.21
N ARG A 142 -19.06 19.59 21.25
CA ARG A 142 -19.68 20.92 21.25
C ARG A 142 -20.85 20.98 20.27
N THR A 143 -21.85 21.81 20.60
CA THR A 143 -22.89 22.22 19.66
C THR A 143 -22.41 23.42 18.85
N LEU A 144 -22.44 23.31 17.52
CA LEU A 144 -21.93 24.32 16.59
C LEU A 144 -22.85 25.53 16.46
N LYS A 145 -24.12 25.43 16.91
CA LYS A 145 -25.09 26.54 16.98
C LYS A 145 -24.58 27.77 17.76
N ALA A 146 -23.59 27.61 18.62
CA ALA A 146 -23.00 28.70 19.38
C ALA A 146 -21.95 29.51 18.58
N GLY A 147 -21.49 28.99 17.42
CA GLY A 147 -20.44 29.61 16.62
C GLY A 147 -20.84 29.80 15.15
N HIS A 148 -21.17 28.71 14.46
CA HIS A 148 -21.53 28.74 13.05
C HIS A 148 -23.03 29.01 12.89
N GLN A 149 -23.38 29.93 11.99
CA GLN A 149 -24.78 30.22 11.61
C GLN A 149 -25.33 29.20 10.60
N SER A 150 -24.44 28.37 10.06
CA SER A 150 -24.76 27.29 9.14
C SER A 150 -24.01 26.01 9.53
N ARG A 151 -24.26 24.93 8.81
CA ARG A 151 -23.57 23.65 8.99
C ARG A 151 -22.05 23.81 8.75
N VAL A 152 -21.26 22.97 9.42
CA VAL A 152 -19.83 22.81 9.12
C VAL A 152 -19.65 22.12 7.76
N GLY A 153 -18.82 22.70 6.91
CA GLY A 153 -18.44 22.11 5.62
C GLY A 153 -17.04 21.49 5.62
N ALA A 154 -16.16 21.90 6.54
CA ALA A 154 -14.85 21.29 6.70
C ALA A 154 -14.36 21.33 8.15
N MET A 155 -13.60 20.33 8.56
CA MET A 155 -12.92 20.31 9.85
C MET A 155 -11.52 19.72 9.75
N ASP A 156 -10.67 20.16 10.67
CA ASP A 156 -9.26 19.77 10.77
C ASP A 156 -8.85 19.81 12.25
N LEU A 157 -8.13 18.78 12.70
CA LEU A 157 -7.67 18.59 14.07
C LEU A 157 -6.14 18.48 14.08
N ASN A 158 -5.50 19.56 14.50
CA ASN A 158 -4.06 19.62 14.69
C ASN A 158 -3.71 19.55 16.18
N ASN A 159 -3.32 18.36 16.64
CA ASN A 159 -3.01 18.04 18.03
C ASN A 159 -4.20 18.32 18.98
N HIS A 160 -4.23 19.52 19.56
CA HIS A 160 -5.27 19.96 20.50
C HIS A 160 -6.15 21.07 19.90
N ILE A 161 -5.77 21.60 18.73
CA ILE A 161 -6.49 22.68 18.08
C ILE A 161 -7.40 22.08 17.03
N MET A 162 -8.68 22.35 17.16
CA MET A 162 -9.69 21.91 16.20
C MET A 162 -10.23 23.10 15.44
N SER A 163 -10.04 23.12 14.13
CA SER A 163 -10.54 24.16 13.25
C SER A 163 -11.77 23.65 12.52
N THR A 164 -12.82 24.47 12.48
CA THR A 164 -14.07 24.16 11.77
C THR A 164 -14.44 25.30 10.86
N ARG A 165 -14.87 24.99 9.65
CA ARG A 165 -15.34 25.95 8.66
C ARG A 165 -16.83 25.76 8.40
N GLY A 166 -17.62 26.80 8.64
CA GLY A 166 -19.04 26.84 8.35
C GLY A 166 -19.33 27.16 6.88
N MET A 167 -20.51 26.74 6.40
CA MET A 167 -21.05 27.17 5.10
C MET A 167 -21.43 28.66 5.08
N ASP A 168 -21.45 29.32 6.24
CA ASP A 168 -21.55 30.79 6.37
C ASP A 168 -20.23 31.51 6.04
N GLY A 169 -19.18 30.77 5.70
CA GLY A 169 -17.86 31.30 5.37
C GLY A 169 -16.97 31.57 6.58
N GLN A 170 -17.44 31.30 7.80
CA GLN A 170 -16.66 31.52 9.02
C GLN A 170 -15.74 30.33 9.31
N ILE A 171 -14.57 30.63 9.88
CA ILE A 171 -13.66 29.63 10.44
C ILE A 171 -13.57 29.88 11.93
N ILE A 172 -13.82 28.84 12.72
CA ILE A 172 -13.75 28.88 14.18
C ILE A 172 -12.75 27.83 14.63
N CYS A 173 -11.76 28.27 15.40
CA CYS A 173 -10.77 27.41 16.02
C CYS A 173 -11.12 27.22 17.50
N TYR A 174 -11.07 25.97 17.95
CA TYR A 174 -11.24 25.58 19.34
C TYR A 174 -9.88 25.15 19.88
N MET A 175 -9.49 25.71 21.03
CA MET A 175 -8.30 25.35 21.80
C MET A 175 -8.70 24.61 23.07
#